data_AF-A0A7C1PXW9-F1
#
_entry.id   AF-A0A7C1PXW9-F1
#
_cell.length_a   1.000
_cell.length_b   1.000
_cell.length_c   1.000
_cell.angle_alpha   90.00
_cell.angle_beta   90.00
_cell.angle_gamma   90.00
#
_symmetry.space_group_name_H-M   'P 1'
#
loop_
_entity.id
_entity.type
_entity.pdbx_description
1 polymer ?
#
loop_
_entity_poly.entity_id
_entity_poly.type
_entity_poly.pdbx_seq_one_letter_code
_entity_poly.pdbx_strand_id
1 'polypeptide(L)'
;MKDAKAIVETSKKYNTPILCTDEREYIQQALIARNKVKELLGQGRRILGAHSANAAGEWSQHGVHGLYFLLAVLGMDVETAGYQADGWWREVTPTATKQNYGELSLQYRGVKSDGVGEQTKPFMVSQIQHSPRADITLRIYHDLGWWDIAHEHTQSKNYMERHFYLFFPTVLAMQMMFETRKMQWSYDYILKKTKIFLAAFKSHLEHNGAMIPVDDLPDDWEAPSPYADWIDESIFK
;
A
#
# COMPACT_ATOMS: atom_id res chain seq x y z
N MET A 1 -15.99 -3.15 0.61
CA MET A 1 -15.20 -4.42 0.51
C MET A 1 -15.84 -5.48 -0.40
N LYS A 2 -17.15 -5.41 -0.65
CA LYS A 2 -17.95 -6.33 -1.48
C LYS A 2 -17.24 -6.82 -2.76
N ASP A 3 -16.75 -5.92 -3.61
CA ASP A 3 -16.15 -6.31 -4.89
C ASP A 3 -14.83 -7.07 -4.75
N ALA A 4 -13.97 -6.65 -3.82
CA ALA A 4 -12.72 -7.35 -3.52
C ALA A 4 -13.00 -8.79 -3.04
N LYS A 5 -14.04 -8.97 -2.21
CA LYS A 5 -14.50 -10.31 -1.80
C LYS A 5 -15.04 -11.09 -2.99
N ALA A 6 -15.86 -10.48 -3.84
CA ALA A 6 -16.40 -11.14 -5.04
C ALA A 6 -15.29 -11.64 -5.98
N ILE A 7 -14.23 -10.85 -6.19
CA ILE A 7 -13.05 -11.24 -6.98
C ILE A 7 -12.34 -12.44 -6.34
N VAL A 8 -12.08 -12.39 -5.02
CA VAL A 8 -11.43 -13.47 -4.27
C VAL A 8 -12.26 -14.75 -4.29
N GLU A 9 -13.56 -14.68 -4.04
CA GLU A 9 -14.44 -15.84 -4.04
C GLU A 9 -14.60 -16.44 -5.45
N THR A 10 -14.62 -15.61 -6.48
CA THR A 10 -14.59 -16.08 -7.87
C THR A 10 -13.29 -16.81 -8.17
N SER A 11 -12.15 -16.25 -7.77
CA SER A 11 -10.83 -16.87 -7.92
C SER A 11 -10.75 -18.23 -7.21
N LYS A 12 -11.27 -18.34 -5.97
CA LYS A 12 -11.40 -19.61 -5.24
C LYS A 12 -12.29 -20.62 -5.97
N LYS A 13 -13.50 -20.19 -6.37
CA LYS A 13 -14.50 -21.05 -7.02
C LYS A 13 -13.97 -21.72 -8.28
N TYR A 14 -13.19 -21.00 -9.07
CA TYR A 14 -12.65 -21.49 -10.34
C TYR A 14 -11.20 -21.97 -10.26
N ASN A 15 -10.60 -22.00 -9.05
CA ASN A 15 -9.20 -22.37 -8.84
C ASN A 15 -8.24 -21.61 -9.79
N THR A 16 -8.49 -20.30 -9.93
CA THR A 16 -7.75 -19.40 -10.81
C THR A 16 -6.88 -18.49 -9.96
N PRO A 17 -5.55 -18.67 -9.95
CA PRO A 17 -4.64 -17.78 -9.25
C PRO A 17 -4.82 -16.33 -9.72
N ILE A 18 -4.83 -15.39 -8.77
CA ILE A 18 -4.87 -13.96 -9.06
C ILE A 18 -3.63 -13.28 -8.49
N LEU A 19 -3.21 -12.20 -9.15
CA LEU A 19 -2.16 -11.32 -8.65
C LEU A 19 -2.77 -9.92 -8.48
N CYS A 20 -3.03 -9.55 -7.23
CA CYS A 20 -3.34 -8.18 -6.86
C CYS A 20 -2.10 -7.61 -6.17
N THR A 21 -1.30 -6.86 -6.91
CA THR A 21 -0.01 -6.39 -6.43
C THR A 21 0.30 -4.99 -6.91
N ASP A 22 1.18 -4.35 -6.17
CA ASP A 22 1.90 -3.15 -6.56
C ASP A 22 3.36 -3.50 -6.87
N GLU A 23 4.01 -2.77 -7.78
CA GLU A 23 5.40 -3.04 -8.12
C GLU A 23 6.37 -2.78 -6.97
N ARG A 24 6.03 -1.84 -6.08
CA ARG A 24 6.86 -1.48 -4.95
C ARG A 24 6.84 -2.52 -3.84
N GLU A 25 5.97 -3.52 -3.92
CA GLU A 25 6.05 -4.70 -3.05
C GLU A 25 7.27 -5.60 -3.39
N TYR A 26 7.85 -5.43 -4.59
CA TYR A 26 8.92 -6.29 -5.13
C TYR A 26 10.26 -5.60 -5.40
N ILE A 27 10.29 -4.26 -5.44
CA ILE A 27 11.56 -3.53 -5.64
C ILE A 27 12.59 -3.92 -4.57
N GLN A 28 13.88 -3.80 -4.93
CA GLN A 28 14.99 -4.10 -4.04
C GLN A 28 14.85 -3.42 -2.67
N GLN A 29 14.36 -2.19 -2.64
CA GLN A 29 14.18 -1.38 -1.44
C GLN A 29 13.17 -1.99 -0.48
N ALA A 30 12.07 -2.57 -0.97
CA ALA A 30 11.11 -3.27 -0.12
C ALA A 30 11.73 -4.54 0.48
N LEU A 31 12.54 -5.27 -0.31
CA LEU A 31 13.24 -6.47 0.17
C LEU A 31 14.28 -6.12 1.24
N ILE A 32 15.10 -5.09 1.02
CA ILE A 32 16.10 -4.62 1.97
C ILE A 32 15.43 -4.10 3.23
N ALA A 33 14.38 -3.28 3.11
CA ALA A 33 13.68 -2.72 4.27
C ALA A 33 13.00 -3.81 5.10
N ARG A 34 12.34 -4.79 4.46
CA ARG A 34 11.78 -5.96 5.15
C ARG A 34 12.87 -6.73 5.88
N ASN A 35 14.04 -6.94 5.26
CA ASN A 35 15.17 -7.60 5.92
C ASN A 35 15.75 -6.77 7.07
N LYS A 36 15.75 -5.44 6.98
CA LYS A 36 16.16 -4.57 8.09
C LYS A 36 15.20 -4.71 9.28
N VAL A 37 13.89 -4.78 9.04
CA VAL A 37 12.91 -5.08 10.10
C VAL A 37 13.22 -6.42 10.76
N LYS A 38 13.52 -7.47 9.99
CA LYS A 38 13.93 -8.78 10.53
C LYS A 38 15.20 -8.69 11.37
N GLU A 39 16.23 -8.00 10.86
CA GLU A 39 17.48 -7.78 11.58
C GLU A 39 17.26 -7.09 12.93
N LEU A 40 16.47 -6.00 12.94
CA LEU A 40 16.14 -5.27 14.16
C LEU A 40 15.39 -6.16 15.16
N LEU A 41 14.39 -6.91 14.71
CA LEU A 41 13.64 -7.84 15.58
C LEU A 41 14.54 -8.96 16.12
N GLY A 42 15.41 -9.55 15.28
CA GLY A 42 16.34 -10.60 15.69
C GLY A 42 17.40 -10.10 16.69
N GLN A 43 17.72 -8.81 16.66
CA GLN A 43 18.58 -8.14 17.64
C GLN A 43 17.82 -7.69 18.91
N GLY A 44 16.52 -7.99 19.01
CA GLY A 44 15.67 -7.52 20.12
C GLY A 44 15.47 -6.01 20.14
N ARG A 45 15.71 -5.31 19.01
CA ARG A 45 15.51 -3.86 18.91
C ARG A 45 14.03 -3.54 18.76
N ARG A 46 13.63 -2.40 19.32
CA ARG A 46 12.28 -1.88 19.21
C ARG A 46 12.17 -0.87 18.08
N ILE A 47 11.22 -1.07 17.16
CA ILE A 47 10.76 -0.07 16.21
C ILE A 47 9.87 0.95 16.95
N LEU A 48 10.21 2.23 16.82
CA LEU A 48 9.52 3.35 17.46
C LEU A 48 8.53 4.03 16.50
N GLY A 49 8.78 3.94 15.20
CA GLY A 49 7.93 4.50 14.16
C GLY A 49 8.64 4.49 12.80
N ALA A 50 7.96 4.98 11.77
CA ALA A 50 8.57 5.20 10.46
C ALA A 50 8.00 6.43 9.75
N HIS A 51 8.79 6.97 8.83
CA HIS A 51 8.35 8.02 7.93
C HIS A 51 8.72 7.66 6.48
N SER A 52 7.84 7.97 5.54
CA SER A 52 8.01 7.64 4.13
C SER A 52 7.58 8.81 3.25
N ALA A 53 8.11 8.89 2.04
CA ALA A 53 7.58 9.74 0.99
C ALA A 53 7.29 8.88 -0.23
N ASN A 54 6.13 9.10 -0.87
CA ASN A 54 5.69 8.43 -2.09
C ASN A 54 5.63 9.44 -3.24
N ALA A 55 6.21 9.12 -4.39
CA ALA A 55 5.97 9.79 -5.67
C ALA A 55 4.59 9.46 -6.25
N ALA A 56 3.57 10.07 -5.67
CA ALA A 56 2.17 9.95 -6.04
C ALA A 56 1.42 11.20 -5.57
N GLY A 57 0.56 11.75 -6.42
CA GLY A 57 -0.15 13.00 -6.14
C GLY A 57 -1.58 12.82 -5.63
N GLU A 58 -2.17 11.64 -5.82
CA GLU A 58 -3.61 11.40 -5.66
C GLU A 58 -3.90 10.01 -5.09
N TRP A 59 -4.84 9.94 -4.15
CA TRP A 59 -5.07 8.74 -3.35
C TRP A 59 -5.65 7.56 -4.14
N SER A 60 -6.73 7.77 -4.92
CA SER A 60 -7.45 6.65 -5.52
C SER A 60 -6.73 5.98 -6.70
N GLN A 61 -5.80 6.68 -7.36
CA GLN A 61 -4.94 6.10 -8.39
C GLN A 61 -3.60 5.61 -7.84
N HIS A 62 -2.92 6.44 -7.04
CA HIS A 62 -1.51 6.23 -6.73
C HIS A 62 -1.22 6.07 -5.22
N GLY A 63 -2.22 6.20 -4.35
CA GLY A 63 -2.08 5.95 -2.90
C GLY A 63 -1.74 4.49 -2.58
N VAL A 64 -2.14 3.56 -3.45
CA VAL A 64 -1.81 2.12 -3.35
C VAL A 64 -0.30 1.87 -3.34
N HIS A 65 0.46 2.63 -4.12
CA HIS A 65 1.90 2.42 -4.27
C HIS A 65 2.64 2.57 -2.94
N GLY A 66 2.45 3.72 -2.30
CA GLY A 66 3.10 4.05 -1.04
C GLY A 66 2.57 3.22 0.11
N LEU A 67 1.26 2.97 0.15
CA LEU A 67 0.65 2.13 1.19
C LEU A 67 1.16 0.68 1.08
N TYR A 68 1.09 0.07 -0.10
CA TYR A 68 1.47 -1.34 -0.27
C TYR A 68 2.96 -1.56 -0.04
N PHE A 69 3.82 -0.58 -0.38
CA PHE A 69 5.21 -0.59 0.03
C PHE A 69 5.36 -0.67 1.56
N LEU A 70 4.65 0.18 2.32
CA LEU A 70 4.72 0.17 3.79
C LEU A 70 4.21 -1.17 4.36
N LEU A 71 3.10 -1.69 3.84
CA LEU A 71 2.53 -2.96 4.27
C LEU A 71 3.47 -4.14 3.95
N ALA A 72 4.14 -4.11 2.80
CA ALA A 72 5.13 -5.11 2.41
C ALA A 72 6.37 -5.10 3.30
N VAL A 73 6.70 -3.98 3.95
CA VAL A 73 7.87 -3.83 4.83
C VAL A 73 7.52 -4.09 6.30
N LEU A 74 6.46 -3.46 6.80
CA LEU A 74 6.09 -3.40 8.22
C LEU A 74 4.98 -4.39 8.59
N GLY A 75 4.40 -5.08 7.60
CA GLY A 75 3.33 -6.05 7.80
C GLY A 75 1.93 -5.45 7.72
N MET A 76 0.95 -6.26 8.11
CA MET A 76 -0.48 -6.01 7.88
C MET A 76 -1.26 -5.70 9.17
N ASP A 77 -0.58 -5.64 10.32
CA ASP A 77 -1.20 -5.49 11.64
C ASP A 77 -1.46 -4.01 11.99
N VAL A 78 -2.25 -3.36 11.13
CA VAL A 78 -2.65 -1.95 11.24
C VAL A 78 -3.94 -1.85 12.04
N GLU A 79 -3.89 -1.11 13.15
CA GLU A 79 -5.03 -0.83 14.02
C GLU A 79 -5.90 0.29 13.46
N THR A 80 -5.29 1.45 13.21
CA THR A 80 -5.98 2.62 12.68
C THR A 80 -5.26 3.15 11.44
N ALA A 81 -6.04 3.72 10.53
CA ALA A 81 -5.55 4.37 9.33
C ALA A 81 -6.24 5.73 9.14
N GLY A 82 -5.48 6.73 8.72
CA GLY A 82 -5.96 8.08 8.47
C GLY A 82 -5.31 8.69 7.24
N TYR A 83 -6.06 9.49 6.49
CA TYR A 83 -5.55 10.17 5.31
C TYR A 83 -6.01 11.62 5.24
N GLN A 84 -5.06 12.55 5.40
CA GLN A 84 -5.32 13.99 5.35
C GLN A 84 -4.88 14.55 4.00
N ALA A 85 -5.80 15.16 3.27
CA ALA A 85 -5.54 15.72 1.94
C ALA A 85 -6.53 16.85 1.63
N ASP A 86 -6.23 17.67 0.62
CA ASP A 86 -7.12 18.71 0.08
C ASP A 86 -8.02 18.22 -1.08
N GLY A 87 -7.76 17.00 -1.54
CA GLY A 87 -8.59 16.27 -2.48
C GLY A 87 -8.10 14.83 -2.59
N TRP A 88 -8.61 14.11 -3.59
CA TRP A 88 -8.30 12.68 -3.73
C TRP A 88 -8.10 12.21 -5.17
N TRP A 89 -8.20 13.12 -6.16
CA TRP A 89 -8.00 12.83 -7.57
C TRP A 89 -6.98 13.76 -8.23
N ARG A 90 -6.49 13.41 -9.41
CA ARG A 90 -5.51 14.21 -10.17
C ARG A 90 -6.10 15.47 -10.82
N GLU A 91 -7.42 15.51 -11.05
CA GLU A 91 -8.15 16.67 -11.56
C GLU A 91 -9.48 16.87 -10.82
N VAL A 92 -10.14 17.99 -11.07
CA VAL A 92 -11.53 18.18 -10.64
C VAL A 92 -12.44 17.40 -11.59
N THR A 93 -13.35 16.61 -11.01
CA THR A 93 -14.40 15.88 -11.73
C THR A 93 -15.76 16.21 -11.10
N PRO A 94 -16.90 15.70 -11.64
CA PRO A 94 -18.20 15.89 -10.99
C PRO A 94 -18.27 15.38 -9.54
N THR A 95 -17.44 14.41 -9.17
CA THR A 95 -17.46 13.75 -7.85
C THR A 95 -16.19 13.94 -7.05
N ALA A 96 -15.09 14.40 -7.67
CA ALA A 96 -13.77 14.47 -7.04
C ALA A 96 -13.15 15.87 -7.07
N THR A 97 -12.41 16.20 -6.03
CA THR A 97 -11.53 17.37 -5.99
C THR A 97 -10.09 17.00 -6.31
N LYS A 98 -9.38 17.95 -6.93
CA LYS A 98 -7.96 17.81 -7.21
C LYS A 98 -7.17 17.77 -5.89
N GLN A 99 -6.34 16.75 -5.73
CA GLN A 99 -5.37 16.63 -4.66
C GLN A 99 -4.08 17.38 -5.02
N ASN A 100 -3.57 18.21 -4.11
CA ASN A 100 -2.25 18.84 -4.21
C ASN A 100 -1.30 18.35 -3.13
N TYR A 101 -1.82 17.89 -1.99
CA TYR A 101 -1.05 17.22 -0.96
C TYR A 101 -1.86 16.10 -0.32
N GLY A 102 -1.15 15.12 0.23
CA GLY A 102 -1.75 14.08 1.05
C GLY A 102 -0.77 13.57 2.09
N GLU A 103 -1.25 13.23 3.27
CA GLU A 103 -0.49 12.57 4.32
C GLU A 103 -1.28 11.35 4.84
N LEU A 104 -0.69 10.18 4.65
CA LEU A 104 -1.15 8.93 5.23
C LEU A 104 -0.55 8.77 6.61
N SER A 105 -1.38 8.43 7.59
CA SER A 105 -0.97 8.01 8.92
C SER A 105 -1.50 6.61 9.19
N LEU A 106 -0.65 5.73 9.72
CA LEU A 106 -0.98 4.36 10.12
C LEU A 106 -0.51 4.13 11.56
N GLN A 107 -1.35 3.50 12.36
CA GLN A 107 -0.97 2.95 13.66
C GLN A 107 -0.88 1.44 13.55
N TYR A 108 0.28 0.88 13.81
CA TYR A 108 0.48 -0.56 13.87
C TYR A 108 0.27 -1.05 15.30
N ARG A 109 -0.40 -2.19 15.50
CA ARG A 109 -0.47 -2.87 16.82
C ARG A 109 0.91 -3.42 17.20
N GLY A 110 1.65 -3.84 16.19
CA GLY A 110 2.96 -4.46 16.33
C GLY A 110 3.56 -4.79 14.97
N VAL A 111 4.68 -5.51 14.99
CA VAL A 111 5.32 -6.05 13.79
C VAL A 111 5.88 -7.42 14.10
N LYS A 112 5.72 -8.36 13.17
CA LYS A 112 6.18 -9.74 13.31
C LYS A 112 6.94 -10.16 12.07
N SER A 113 8.02 -10.93 12.28
CA SER A 113 8.63 -11.74 11.24
C SER A 113 8.69 -13.19 11.69
N ASP A 114 8.05 -14.06 10.91
CA ASP A 114 8.01 -15.50 11.19
C ASP A 114 9.42 -16.08 11.30
N GLY A 115 9.63 -16.87 12.36
CA GLY A 115 10.92 -17.50 12.66
C GLY A 115 12.02 -16.56 13.16
N VAL A 116 11.75 -15.26 13.33
CA VAL A 116 12.74 -14.26 13.76
C VAL A 116 12.36 -13.62 15.10
N GLY A 117 11.15 -13.09 15.18
CA GLY A 117 10.68 -12.40 16.39
C GLY A 117 9.47 -11.51 16.13
N GLU A 118 8.95 -10.93 17.21
CA GLU A 118 7.81 -10.02 17.16
C GLU A 118 7.98 -8.86 18.16
N GLN A 119 7.37 -7.73 17.81
CA GLN A 119 7.13 -6.61 18.70
C GLN A 119 5.62 -6.40 18.78
N THR A 120 5.07 -6.42 20.00
CA THR A 120 3.65 -6.16 20.28
C THR A 120 3.37 -4.73 20.77
N LYS A 121 4.40 -3.89 20.84
CA LYS A 121 4.25 -2.48 21.20
C LYS A 121 3.84 -1.67 19.98
N PRO A 122 2.73 -0.91 20.04
CA PRO A 122 2.30 -0.09 18.93
C PRO A 122 3.32 0.98 18.52
N PHE A 123 3.27 1.37 17.25
CA PHE A 123 4.07 2.45 16.68
C PHE A 123 3.34 3.14 15.53
N MET A 124 3.73 4.39 15.26
CA MET A 124 3.12 5.22 14.22
C MET A 124 3.99 5.25 12.97
N VAL A 125 3.33 5.29 11.82
CA VAL A 125 3.96 5.46 10.51
C VAL A 125 3.26 6.60 9.78
N SER A 126 4.04 7.53 9.24
CA SER A 126 3.54 8.60 8.36
C SER A 126 4.09 8.43 6.96
N GLN A 127 3.32 8.85 5.95
CA GLN A 127 3.78 8.92 4.59
C GLN A 127 3.20 10.13 3.86
N ILE A 128 4.07 10.98 3.33
CA ILE A 128 3.66 12.09 2.48
C ILE A 128 3.46 11.61 1.02
N GLN A 129 2.31 11.95 0.44
CA GLN A 129 1.96 11.77 -0.97
C GLN A 129 2.32 13.07 -1.69
N HIS A 130 3.46 13.09 -2.36
CA HIS A 130 3.91 14.24 -3.13
C HIS A 130 4.62 13.75 -4.40
N SER A 131 5.30 14.61 -5.17
CA SER A 131 6.22 14.18 -6.22
C SER A 131 7.66 14.44 -5.75
N PRO A 132 8.22 13.62 -4.84
CA PRO A 132 9.61 13.73 -4.46
C PRO A 132 10.51 13.23 -5.59
N ARG A 133 11.80 13.55 -5.46
CA ARG A 133 12.86 13.07 -6.35
C ARG A 133 13.03 11.54 -6.37
N ALA A 134 12.49 10.83 -5.38
CA ALA A 134 12.52 9.38 -5.27
C ALA A 134 11.11 8.80 -5.47
N ASP A 135 10.99 7.61 -6.08
CA ASP A 135 9.70 6.92 -6.21
C ASP A 135 9.12 6.60 -4.84
N ILE A 136 9.97 6.12 -3.93
CA ILE A 136 9.63 5.87 -2.53
C ILE A 136 10.85 6.10 -1.63
N THR A 137 10.63 6.64 -0.44
CA THR A 137 11.62 6.64 0.65
C THR A 137 11.04 6.00 1.90
N LEU A 138 11.91 5.51 2.76
CA LEU A 138 11.54 5.03 4.09
C LEU A 138 12.65 5.33 5.08
N ARG A 139 12.26 5.85 6.23
CA ARG A 139 13.07 5.93 7.43
C ARG A 139 12.38 5.16 8.54
N ILE A 140 13.06 4.19 9.12
CA ILE A 140 12.62 3.45 10.31
C ILE A 140 13.35 4.03 11.51
N TYR A 141 12.59 4.41 12.54
CA TYR A 141 13.11 4.84 13.83
C TYR A 141 13.11 3.64 14.77
N HIS A 142 14.21 3.42 15.46
CA HIS A 142 14.35 2.39 16.48
C HIS A 142 15.11 2.92 17.69
N ASP A 143 15.15 2.15 18.75
CA ASP A 143 15.79 2.49 20.02
C ASP A 143 17.34 2.64 19.99
N LEU A 144 18.02 2.54 18.84
CA LEU A 144 19.42 2.98 18.66
C LEU A 144 19.57 4.19 17.74
N GLY A 145 18.50 4.68 17.12
CA GLY A 145 18.58 5.72 16.11
C GLY A 145 17.63 5.45 14.95
N TRP A 146 18.12 5.58 13.73
CA TRP A 146 17.32 5.44 12.52
C TRP A 146 18.12 4.78 11.41
N TRP A 147 17.37 4.17 10.49
CA TRP A 147 17.88 3.63 9.24
C TRP A 147 16.99 4.11 8.10
N ASP A 148 17.59 4.50 6.98
CA ASP A 148 16.86 4.98 5.81
C ASP A 148 17.25 4.27 4.51
N ILE A 149 16.30 4.32 3.57
CA ILE A 149 16.45 3.81 2.22
C ILE A 149 15.60 4.63 1.26
N ALA A 150 16.09 4.77 0.03
CA ALA A 150 15.39 5.43 -1.06
C ALA A 150 15.46 4.59 -2.34
N HIS A 151 14.37 4.59 -3.09
CA HIS A 151 14.33 4.16 -4.48
C HIS A 151 14.29 5.43 -5.34
N GLU A 152 15.46 5.87 -5.79
CA GLU A 152 15.60 7.11 -6.55
C GLU A 152 14.90 7.03 -7.90
N HIS A 153 14.18 8.10 -8.26
CA HIS A 153 13.60 8.20 -9.59
C HIS A 153 14.71 8.65 -10.57
N THR A 154 15.30 7.71 -11.31
CA THR A 154 16.32 8.05 -12.30
C THR A 154 15.66 8.56 -13.57
N GLN A 155 15.81 9.86 -13.88
CA GLN A 155 15.43 10.43 -15.17
C GLN A 155 16.45 10.01 -16.24
N SER A 156 16.27 8.85 -16.85
CA SER A 156 17.02 8.47 -18.04
C SER A 156 16.22 8.80 -19.30
N LYS A 157 16.92 9.12 -20.40
CA LYS A 157 16.29 9.30 -21.72
C LYS A 157 15.68 8.00 -22.26
N ASN A 158 16.11 6.86 -21.70
CA ASN A 158 15.64 5.54 -22.04
C ASN A 158 14.82 4.97 -20.88
N TYR A 159 13.51 5.05 -20.98
CA TYR A 159 12.56 4.54 -19.99
C TYR A 159 12.86 3.10 -19.54
N MET A 160 13.47 2.27 -20.38
CA MET A 160 13.75 0.86 -20.07
C MET A 160 14.60 0.65 -18.81
N GLU A 161 15.57 1.53 -18.52
CA GLU A 161 16.42 1.37 -17.34
C GLU A 161 15.61 1.45 -16.05
N ARG A 162 14.70 2.44 -15.96
CA ARG A 162 13.78 2.57 -14.83
C ARG A 162 12.77 1.44 -14.78
N HIS A 163 12.18 1.09 -15.92
CA HIS A 163 11.20 0.01 -15.97
C HIS A 163 11.81 -1.33 -15.57
N PHE A 164 13.10 -1.55 -15.86
CA PHE A 164 13.80 -2.75 -15.44
C PHE A 164 13.84 -2.88 -13.93
N TYR A 165 14.40 -1.92 -13.18
CA TYR A 165 14.49 -2.10 -11.72
C TYR A 165 13.15 -1.93 -11.00
N LEU A 166 12.18 -1.21 -11.60
CA LEU A 166 10.87 -0.96 -11.00
C LEU A 166 9.86 -2.10 -11.25
N PHE A 167 9.73 -2.57 -12.50
CA PHE A 167 8.68 -3.51 -12.88
C PHE A 167 9.17 -4.94 -13.13
N PHE A 168 10.44 -5.15 -13.47
CA PHE A 168 10.95 -6.50 -13.77
C PHE A 168 10.70 -7.52 -12.65
N PRO A 169 10.91 -7.19 -11.35
CA PRO A 169 10.60 -8.11 -10.26
C PRO A 169 9.13 -8.54 -10.24
N THR A 170 8.21 -7.61 -10.52
CA THR A 170 6.76 -7.87 -10.58
C THR A 170 6.40 -8.75 -11.77
N VAL A 171 6.99 -8.49 -12.94
CA VAL A 171 6.80 -9.32 -14.15
C VAL A 171 7.31 -10.74 -13.92
N LEU A 172 8.45 -10.90 -13.23
CA LEU A 172 8.95 -12.21 -12.82
C LEU A 172 7.96 -12.91 -11.87
N ALA A 173 7.40 -12.19 -10.89
CA ALA A 173 6.40 -12.73 -9.98
C ALA A 173 5.11 -13.17 -10.71
N MET A 174 4.69 -12.42 -11.73
CA MET A 174 3.59 -12.78 -12.65
C MET A 174 3.90 -14.07 -13.42
N GLN A 175 5.08 -14.15 -14.06
CA GLN A 175 5.50 -15.34 -14.80
C GLN A 175 5.50 -16.58 -13.89
N MET A 176 6.09 -16.47 -12.69
CA MET A 176 6.09 -17.55 -11.70
C MET A 176 4.67 -18.01 -11.34
N MET A 177 3.73 -17.08 -11.18
CA MET A 177 2.34 -17.43 -10.91
C MET A 177 1.71 -18.20 -12.08
N PHE A 178 1.97 -17.79 -13.33
CA PHE A 178 1.45 -18.50 -14.50
C PHE A 178 2.04 -19.90 -14.64
N GLU A 179 3.36 -20.05 -14.49
CA GLU A 179 4.06 -21.32 -14.65
C GLU A 179 3.75 -22.32 -13.53
N THR A 180 3.63 -21.84 -12.29
CA THR A 180 3.47 -22.71 -11.11
C THR A 180 2.02 -22.83 -10.63
N ARG A 181 1.14 -21.94 -11.11
CA ARG A 181 -0.21 -21.73 -10.58
C ARG A 181 -0.26 -21.38 -9.08
N LYS A 182 0.85 -20.90 -8.51
CA LYS A 182 0.93 -20.48 -7.10
C LYS A 182 0.77 -18.97 -7.00
N MET A 183 -0.16 -18.53 -6.16
CA MET A 183 -0.32 -17.12 -5.82
C MET A 183 0.86 -16.64 -4.99
N GLN A 184 1.35 -15.44 -5.31
CA GLN A 184 2.40 -14.78 -4.53
C GLN A 184 1.88 -14.31 -3.17
N TRP A 185 0.68 -13.75 -3.17
CA TRP A 185 0.00 -13.26 -1.98
C TRP A 185 -1.22 -14.11 -1.68
N SER A 186 -1.49 -14.38 -0.40
CA SER A 186 -2.71 -15.09 0.00
C SER A 186 -3.95 -14.23 -0.23
N TYR A 187 -5.12 -14.86 -0.30
CA TYR A 187 -6.40 -14.14 -0.33
C TYR A 187 -6.57 -13.20 0.87
N ASP A 188 -6.16 -13.62 2.06
CA ASP A 188 -6.22 -12.80 3.27
C ASP A 188 -5.33 -11.57 3.16
N TYR A 189 -4.14 -11.70 2.57
CA TYR A 189 -3.26 -10.56 2.31
C TYR A 189 -3.93 -9.55 1.39
N ILE A 190 -4.51 -10.02 0.27
CA ILE A 190 -5.25 -9.17 -0.68
C ILE A 190 -6.40 -8.43 0.03
N LEU A 191 -7.26 -9.15 0.75
CA LEU A 191 -8.41 -8.54 1.42
C LEU A 191 -7.98 -7.56 2.52
N LYS A 192 -6.98 -7.89 3.33
CA LYS A 192 -6.51 -7.00 4.40
C LYS A 192 -5.90 -5.71 3.85
N LYS A 193 -5.08 -5.76 2.79
CA LYS A 193 -4.48 -4.53 2.24
C LYS A 193 -5.51 -3.63 1.59
N THR A 194 -6.50 -4.23 0.91
CA THR A 194 -7.65 -3.50 0.40
C THR A 194 -8.46 -2.87 1.53
N LYS A 195 -8.69 -3.58 2.64
CA LYS A 195 -9.39 -3.03 3.82
C LYS A 195 -8.66 -1.81 4.39
N ILE A 196 -7.33 -1.88 4.54
CA ILE A 196 -6.52 -0.76 5.04
C ILE A 196 -6.58 0.43 4.08
N PHE A 197 -6.46 0.19 2.77
CA PHE A 197 -6.58 1.23 1.74
C PHE A 197 -7.92 1.95 1.80
N LEU A 198 -9.02 1.19 1.84
CA LEU A 198 -10.37 1.73 1.90
C LEU A 198 -10.66 2.43 3.24
N ALA A 199 -10.11 1.95 4.36
CA ALA A 199 -10.23 2.62 5.66
C ALA A 199 -9.54 4.00 5.65
N ALA A 200 -8.33 4.10 5.11
CA ALA A 200 -7.66 5.38 4.91
C ALA A 200 -8.46 6.30 3.96
N PHE A 201 -9.05 5.75 2.89
CA PHE A 201 -9.87 6.56 1.99
C PHE A 201 -11.16 7.07 2.67
N LYS A 202 -11.86 6.21 3.40
CA LYS A 202 -13.03 6.57 4.20
C LYS A 202 -12.69 7.64 5.24
N SER A 203 -11.54 7.52 5.90
CA SER A 203 -11.03 8.54 6.83
C SER A 203 -10.99 9.92 6.18
N HIS A 204 -10.45 10.03 4.97
CA HIS A 204 -10.41 11.30 4.24
C HIS A 204 -11.82 11.83 3.93
N LEU A 205 -12.66 10.99 3.34
CA LEU A 205 -13.95 11.41 2.77
C LEU A 205 -15.02 11.71 3.84
N GLU A 206 -15.01 10.96 4.95
CA GLU A 206 -16.11 11.00 5.93
C GLU A 206 -15.66 11.47 7.32
N HIS A 207 -14.36 11.46 7.60
CA HIS A 207 -13.81 11.76 8.93
C HIS A 207 -12.74 12.86 8.91
N ASN A 208 -12.65 13.66 7.84
CA ASN A 208 -11.69 14.76 7.68
C ASN A 208 -10.23 14.32 7.94
N GLY A 209 -9.90 13.09 7.55
CA GLY A 209 -8.58 12.49 7.71
C GLY A 209 -8.22 12.02 9.12
N ALA A 210 -9.18 11.98 10.05
CA ALA A 210 -8.95 11.39 11.37
C ALA A 210 -8.58 9.90 11.28
N MET A 211 -7.71 9.44 12.17
CA MET A 211 -7.39 8.01 12.28
C MET A 211 -8.64 7.22 12.69
N ILE A 212 -9.09 6.32 11.83
CA ILE A 212 -10.23 5.43 12.12
C ILE A 212 -9.75 3.98 12.26
N PRO A 213 -10.41 3.15 13.09
CA PRO A 213 -10.09 1.73 13.16
C PRO A 213 -10.28 1.06 11.80
N VAL A 214 -9.26 0.32 11.36
CA VAL A 214 -9.34 -0.46 10.11
C VAL A 214 -10.45 -1.50 10.22
N ASP A 215 -10.66 -2.05 11.42
CA ASP A 215 -11.65 -3.09 11.63
C ASP A 215 -13.10 -2.63 11.49
N ASP A 216 -13.34 -1.33 11.68
CA ASP A 216 -14.66 -0.69 11.58
C ASP A 216 -15.10 -0.41 10.14
N LEU A 217 -14.27 -0.69 9.13
CA LEU A 217 -14.65 -0.49 7.73
C LEU A 217 -15.86 -1.41 7.39
N PRO A 218 -17.02 -0.83 7.02
CA PRO A 218 -18.18 -1.62 6.63
C PRO A 218 -17.91 -2.44 5.37
N ASP A 219 -18.49 -3.64 5.30
CA ASP A 219 -18.29 -4.55 4.18
C ASP A 219 -18.84 -4.00 2.85
N ASP A 220 -19.92 -3.23 2.95
CA ASP A 220 -20.63 -2.53 1.87
C ASP A 220 -20.08 -1.15 1.55
N TRP A 221 -19.08 -0.66 2.30
CA TRP A 221 -18.44 0.61 1.97
C TRP A 221 -17.65 0.48 0.66
N GLU A 222 -17.86 1.45 -0.23
CA GLU A 222 -17.27 1.52 -1.56
C GLU A 222 -16.66 2.92 -1.76
N ALA A 223 -15.46 2.95 -2.34
CA ALA A 223 -14.82 4.21 -2.69
C ALA A 223 -15.59 4.88 -3.85
N PRO A 224 -15.80 6.21 -3.81
CA PRO A 224 -16.49 6.89 -4.89
C PRO A 224 -15.69 6.81 -6.19
N SER A 225 -16.38 6.62 -7.31
CA SER A 225 -15.78 6.77 -8.62
C SER A 225 -15.53 8.25 -8.91
N PRO A 226 -14.34 8.65 -9.41
CA PRO A 226 -14.11 10.01 -9.91
C PRO A 226 -14.96 10.31 -11.15
N TYR A 227 -15.52 9.28 -11.79
CA TYR A 227 -16.41 9.40 -12.93
C TYR A 227 -17.58 8.42 -12.76
N ALA A 228 -18.56 8.74 -11.92
CA ALA A 228 -19.65 7.80 -11.60
C ALA A 228 -20.47 7.38 -12.83
N ASP A 229 -20.72 8.31 -13.78
CA ASP A 229 -21.61 8.09 -14.92
C ASP A 229 -20.89 7.86 -16.26
N TRP A 230 -19.58 7.54 -16.24
CA TRP A 230 -18.80 7.42 -17.48
C TRP A 230 -19.03 6.14 -18.28
N ILE A 231 -19.53 5.08 -17.64
CA ILE A 231 -19.85 3.82 -18.30
C ILE A 231 -21.37 3.67 -18.29
N ASP A 232 -21.94 3.53 -19.48
CA ASP A 232 -23.32 3.10 -19.64
C ASP A 232 -23.45 1.64 -19.20
N GLU A 233 -23.98 1.40 -18.01
CA GLU A 233 -24.13 0.03 -17.47
C GLU A 233 -25.05 -0.86 -18.30
N SER A 234 -25.82 -0.32 -19.25
CA SER A 234 -26.64 -1.13 -20.16
C SER A 234 -25.79 -2.06 -21.04
N ILE A 235 -24.49 -1.79 -21.22
CA ILE A 235 -23.58 -2.68 -21.97
C ILE A 235 -23.29 -4.02 -21.27
N PHE A 236 -23.62 -4.13 -19.97
CA PHE A 236 -23.41 -5.35 -19.18
C PHE A 236 -24.70 -6.16 -18.95
N LYS A 237 -25.84 -5.69 -19.47
CA LYS A 237 -27.14 -6.38 -19.42
C LYS A 237 -27.35 -7.24 -20.67
#